data_AF-B7PRC8-F1
#
_entry.id   AF-B7PRC8-F1
#
_cell.length_a   1.000
_cell.length_b   1.000
_cell.length_c   1.000
_cell.angle_alpha   90.00
_cell.angle_beta   90.00
_cell.angle_gamma   90.00
#
_symmetry.space_group_name_H-M   'P 1'
#
loop_
_entity.id
_entity.type
_entity.pdbx_description
1 polymer ?
#
loop_
_entity_poly.entity_id
_entity_poly.type
_entity_poly.pdbx_seq_one_letter_code
_entity_poly.pdbx_strand_id
1 'polypeptide(L)'
;MVEVRCSDDSKLKPAKECKPIDYPKPDNVVSFDLLSSVALTGTNHEGDQPAHLTLRDDDVPVDRNLAVFDGPEQRFCPADTPL
;
A
#
# COMPACT_ATOMS: atom_id res chain seq x y z
N MET A 1 -11.75 20.70 -21.32
CA MET A 1 -12.49 20.81 -20.06
C MET A 1 -12.26 19.51 -19.30
N VAL A 2 -11.32 19.49 -18.36
CA VAL A 2 -11.02 18.28 -17.57
C VAL A 2 -12.11 18.20 -16.52
N GLU A 3 -13.01 17.22 -16.65
CA GLU A 3 -13.99 16.95 -15.60
C GLU A 3 -13.23 16.48 -14.36
N VAL A 4 -13.29 17.28 -13.29
CA VAL A 4 -12.77 16.86 -11.99
C VAL A 4 -13.71 15.78 -11.48
N ARG A 5 -13.31 14.51 -11.70
CA ARG A 5 -13.93 13.36 -11.06
C ARG A 5 -13.68 13.45 -9.55
N CYS A 6 -14.54 12.79 -8.74
CA CYS A 6 -14.37 12.75 -7.29
C CYS A 6 -12.96 12.28 -6.87
N SER A 7 -12.59 12.54 -5.61
CA SER A 7 -11.26 12.27 -5.08
C SER A 7 -10.83 10.80 -5.22
N ASP A 8 -9.53 10.58 -5.38
CA ASP A 8 -8.94 9.25 -5.64
C ASP A 8 -9.17 8.27 -4.48
N ASP A 9 -9.22 8.76 -3.24
CA ASP A 9 -9.55 7.93 -2.05
C ASP A 9 -10.94 7.27 -2.17
N SER A 10 -11.86 7.93 -2.88
CA SER A 10 -13.24 7.50 -3.02
C SER A 10 -13.45 6.63 -4.28
N LYS A 11 -12.38 6.23 -4.96
CA LYS A 11 -12.43 5.41 -6.20
C LYS A 11 -12.26 3.92 -5.99
N LEU A 12 -11.90 3.48 -4.78
CA LEU A 12 -11.77 2.06 -4.48
C LEU A 12 -13.14 1.36 -4.55
N LYS A 13 -13.16 0.19 -5.17
CA LYS A 13 -14.29 -0.73 -5.13
C LYS A 13 -14.06 -1.78 -4.04
N PRO A 14 -15.11 -2.27 -3.36
CA PRO A 14 -14.97 -3.37 -2.41
C PRO A 14 -14.27 -4.58 -3.04
N ALA A 15 -13.41 -5.26 -2.28
CA ALA A 15 -12.62 -6.39 -2.79
C ALA A 15 -13.49 -7.50 -3.37
N LYS A 16 -14.69 -7.71 -2.80
CA LYS A 16 -15.68 -8.69 -3.26
C LYS A 16 -16.22 -8.43 -4.68
N GLU A 17 -16.12 -7.19 -5.16
CA GLU A 17 -16.56 -6.78 -6.50
C GLU A 17 -15.42 -6.83 -7.53
N CYS A 18 -14.19 -7.08 -7.08
CA CYS A 18 -12.99 -7.08 -7.88
C CYS A 18 -12.45 -8.50 -8.05
N LYS A 19 -11.67 -8.72 -9.11
CA LYS A 19 -10.89 -9.94 -9.29
C LYS A 19 -9.47 -9.71 -8.80
N PRO A 20 -8.91 -10.60 -7.97
CA PRO A 20 -7.50 -10.54 -7.62
C PRO A 20 -6.62 -10.54 -8.88
N ILE A 21 -5.56 -9.74 -8.84
CA ILE A 21 -4.55 -9.69 -9.90
C ILE A 21 -3.43 -10.65 -9.49
N ASP A 22 -3.11 -11.60 -10.36
CA ASP A 22 -1.97 -12.51 -10.16
C ASP A 22 -0.71 -11.85 -10.72
N TYR A 23 0.13 -11.33 -9.82
CA TYR A 23 1.42 -10.76 -10.20
C TYR A 23 2.47 -11.88 -10.25
N PRO A 24 3.20 -12.04 -11.36
CA PRO A 24 4.26 -13.03 -11.43
C PRO A 24 5.35 -12.71 -10.43
N LYS A 25 6.00 -13.76 -9.91
CA LYS A 25 7.15 -13.60 -9.02
C LYS A 25 8.29 -12.88 -9.74
N PRO A 26 9.07 -12.05 -9.04
CA PRO A 26 10.21 -11.36 -9.63
C PRO A 26 11.27 -12.36 -10.12
N ASP A 27 11.85 -12.06 -11.27
CA ASP A 27 12.88 -12.87 -11.95
C ASP A 27 14.32 -12.51 -11.55
N ASN A 28 14.51 -11.44 -10.77
CA ASN A 28 15.80 -10.88 -10.35
C ASN A 28 16.71 -10.42 -11.51
N VAL A 29 16.14 -10.18 -12.69
CA VAL A 29 16.86 -9.65 -13.86
C VAL A 29 16.19 -8.39 -14.39
N VAL A 30 14.88 -8.45 -14.61
CA VAL A 30 14.06 -7.31 -15.08
C VAL A 30 13.08 -6.86 -13.99
N SER A 31 12.68 -7.77 -13.12
CA SER A 31 11.74 -7.58 -12.02
C SER A 31 12.36 -8.03 -10.70
N PHE A 32 12.16 -7.25 -9.66
CA PHE A 32 12.80 -7.45 -8.35
C PHE A 32 11.74 -7.42 -7.25
N ASP A 33 12.05 -8.02 -6.11
CA ASP A 33 11.21 -7.91 -4.94
C ASP A 33 11.28 -6.49 -4.33
N LEU A 34 10.30 -6.20 -3.48
CA LEU A 34 10.14 -4.88 -2.88
C LEU A 34 11.31 -4.53 -1.95
N LEU A 35 11.82 -5.49 -1.17
CA LEU A 35 12.91 -5.24 -0.21
C LEU A 35 14.22 -4.92 -0.93
N SER A 36 14.55 -5.67 -1.98
CA SER A 36 15.70 -5.36 -2.85
C SER A 36 15.56 -3.97 -3.47
N SER A 37 14.36 -3.60 -3.90
CA SER A 37 14.09 -2.27 -4.47
C SER A 37 14.27 -1.15 -3.45
N VAL A 38 13.73 -1.32 -2.23
CA VAL A 38 13.85 -0.35 -1.13
C VAL A 38 15.29 -0.19 -0.69
N ALA A 39 16.05 -1.28 -0.57
CA ALA A 39 17.45 -1.23 -0.18
C ALA A 39 18.29 -0.36 -1.12
N LEU A 40 17.99 -0.37 -2.42
CA LEU A 40 18.68 0.44 -3.43
C LEU A 40 18.34 1.94 -3.36
N THR A 41 17.28 2.33 -2.66
CA THR A 41 16.95 3.75 -2.46
C THR A 41 17.87 4.44 -1.46
N GLY A 42 18.55 3.67 -0.60
CA GLY A 42 19.33 4.21 0.52
C GLY A 42 18.47 4.90 1.59
N THR A 43 17.15 4.74 1.57
CA THR A 43 16.24 5.34 2.54
C THR A 43 16.40 4.67 3.90
N ASN A 44 16.60 5.45 4.95
CA ASN A 44 16.64 4.97 6.33
C ASN A 44 16.05 5.98 7.32
N HIS A 45 15.68 5.48 8.49
CA HIS A 45 15.18 6.25 9.62
C HIS A 45 15.86 5.71 10.90
N GLU A 46 16.01 6.53 11.93
CA GLU A 46 16.39 6.05 13.27
C GLU A 46 15.30 5.12 13.82
N GLY A 47 15.68 4.02 14.49
CA GLY A 47 14.74 3.00 14.96
C GLY A 47 13.95 3.37 16.22
N ASP A 48 14.42 4.33 17.03
CA ASP A 48 13.79 4.75 18.29
C ASP A 48 13.05 6.09 18.14
N GLN A 49 12.37 6.27 17.00
CA GLN A 49 11.51 7.41 16.75
C GLN A 49 10.06 6.95 16.57
N PRO A 50 9.06 7.77 16.94
CA PRO A 50 7.66 7.43 16.71
C PRO A 50 7.38 7.29 15.21
N ALA A 51 6.47 6.37 14.87
CA ALA A 51 6.01 6.22 13.50
C ALA A 51 5.45 7.55 12.99
N HIS A 52 5.98 8.01 11.85
CA HIS A 52 5.58 9.28 11.24
C HIS A 52 4.31 9.14 10.38
N LEU A 53 3.97 7.92 9.97
CA LEU A 53 2.65 7.58 9.45
C LEU A 53 1.73 7.34 10.65
N THR A 54 0.92 8.36 10.96
CA THR A 54 0.02 8.33 12.11
C THR A 54 -1.39 7.98 11.67
N LEU A 55 -2.03 7.10 12.43
CA LEU A 55 -3.44 6.80 12.27
C LEU A 55 -4.25 7.75 13.14
N ARG A 56 -5.39 8.19 12.61
CA ARG A 56 -6.37 8.93 13.42
C ARG A 56 -7.16 7.99 14.33
N ASP A 57 -7.28 6.75 13.91
CA ASP A 57 -7.98 5.66 14.58
C ASP A 57 -7.27 4.35 14.18
N ASP A 58 -6.74 3.64 15.16
CA ASP A 58 -5.93 2.44 14.98
C ASP A 58 -6.76 1.21 14.56
N ASP A 59 -8.09 1.26 14.73
CA ASP A 59 -8.97 0.13 14.40
C ASP A 59 -9.37 0.14 12.91
N VAL A 60 -9.36 1.31 12.25
CA VAL A 60 -9.83 1.49 10.85
C VAL A 60 -9.11 0.61 9.82
N PRO A 61 -7.77 0.43 9.86
CA PRO A 61 -7.08 -0.44 8.91
C PRO A 61 -7.60 -1.88 8.94
N VAL A 62 -7.91 -2.41 10.13
CA VAL A 62 -8.39 -3.79 10.29
C VAL A 62 -9.89 -3.88 10.03
N ASP A 63 -10.68 -3.04 10.69
CA ASP A 63 -12.14 -3.14 10.70
C ASP A 63 -12.78 -2.71 9.37
N ARG A 64 -12.10 -1.85 8.60
CA ARG A 64 -12.62 -1.32 7.34
C ARG A 64 -11.72 -1.63 6.16
N ASN A 65 -10.45 -1.24 6.19
CA ASN A 65 -9.61 -1.34 4.99
C ASN A 65 -9.37 -2.81 4.62
N LEU A 66 -9.00 -3.64 5.58
CA LEU A 66 -8.86 -5.08 5.40
C LEU A 66 -10.22 -5.75 5.13
N ALA A 67 -11.22 -5.47 5.96
CA ALA A 67 -12.53 -6.14 5.87
C ALA A 67 -13.31 -5.85 4.56
N VAL A 68 -13.20 -4.63 4.00
CA VAL A 68 -13.97 -4.18 2.83
C VAL A 68 -13.13 -4.17 1.55
N PHE A 69 -11.87 -3.74 1.65
CA PHE A 69 -11.00 -3.47 0.49
C PHE A 69 -9.78 -4.39 0.40
N ASP A 70 -9.65 -5.38 1.28
CA ASP A 70 -8.53 -6.35 1.31
C ASP A 70 -7.16 -5.68 1.53
N GLY A 71 -7.13 -4.61 2.35
CA GLY A 71 -5.90 -3.96 2.83
C GLY A 71 -5.09 -3.30 1.71
N PRO A 72 -5.66 -2.30 1.00
CA PRO A 72 -4.99 -1.64 -0.13
C PRO A 72 -3.63 -1.03 0.23
N GLU A 73 -3.43 -0.64 1.48
CA GLU A 73 -2.17 -0.10 2.04
C GLU A 73 -0.98 -1.04 1.86
N GLN A 74 -1.19 -2.35 1.85
CA GLN A 74 -0.14 -3.35 1.63
C GLN A 74 0.29 -3.42 0.16
N ARG A 75 -0.43 -2.78 -0.77
CA ARG A 75 -0.21 -2.88 -2.22
C ARG A 75 0.12 -1.56 -2.87
N PHE A 76 -0.42 -0.44 -2.38
CA PHE A 76 -0.05 0.88 -2.90
C PHE A 76 1.26 1.38 -2.28
N CYS A 77 1.67 0.88 -1.10
CA CYS A 77 2.90 1.31 -0.46
C CYS A 77 4.12 0.76 -1.24
N PRO A 78 5.00 1.62 -1.76
CA PRO A 78 6.17 1.18 -2.51
C PRO A 78 7.35 0.78 -1.63
N ALA A 79 7.22 0.83 -0.30
CA ALA A 79 8.32 0.66 0.64
C ALA A 79 8.05 -0.33 1.78
N ASP A 80 6.95 -1.09 1.71
CA ASP A 80 6.52 -2.07 2.72
C ASP A 80 6.62 -1.55 4.16
N THR A 81 5.96 -0.41 4.42
CA THR A 81 5.90 0.16 5.77
C THR A 81 4.79 -0.52 6.57
N PRO A 82 5.08 -1.09 7.76
CA PRO A 82 4.03 -1.59 8.62
C PRO A 82 3.15 -0.43 9.10
N LEU A 83 1.83 -0.56 8.89
CA LEU A 83 0.78 0.27 9.49
C LEU A 83 0.11 -0.52 10.60
#